data_AF-A0A1E3AB90-F1
#
_entry.id   AF-A0A1E3AB90-F1
#
_cell.length_a   1.000
_cell.length_b   1.000
_cell.length_c   1.000
_cell.angle_alpha   90.00
_cell.angle_beta   90.00
_cell.angle_gamma   90.00
#
_symmetry.space_group_name_H-M   'P 1'
#
loop_
_entity.id
_entity.type
_entity.pdbx_description
1 polymer ?
#
loop_
_entity_poly.entity_id
_entity_poly.type
_entity_poly.pdbx_seq_one_letter_code
_entity_poly.pdbx_strand_id
1 'polypeptide(L)'
;MGRNKGLPKQLTEKQELQRQQSINQVLRAIEEVKAEGRSVTITALVEFTGLSRSVFSKGHIRELLVDYGYSGIKTQEQKRSTKKEKLADVATDKDRKIQELRTRVEGLERECELLRGKVFLLTQREIRK
;
A
#
# COMPACT_ATOMS: atom_id res chain seq x y z
N MET A 1 -6.81 1.13 36.64
CA MET A 1 -6.26 0.66 37.94
C MET A 1 -5.07 -0.25 37.66
N GLY A 2 -3.93 0.03 38.29
CA GLY A 2 -2.56 -0.23 37.80
C GLY A 2 -2.15 -1.69 37.56
N ARG A 3 -1.70 -1.98 36.33
CA ARG A 3 -0.89 -3.15 35.99
C ARG A 3 0.56 -2.78 36.32
N ASN A 4 1.07 -3.21 37.49
CA ASN A 4 2.49 -3.32 37.88
C ASN A 4 2.67 -3.47 39.42
N LYS A 5 1.73 -4.10 40.15
CA LYS A 5 1.87 -4.29 41.61
C LYS A 5 2.78 -5.47 42.01
N GLY A 6 3.77 -5.84 41.19
CA GLY A 6 4.62 -7.00 41.49
C GLY A 6 5.88 -7.19 40.63
N LEU A 7 6.29 -6.18 39.84
CA LEU A 7 7.54 -6.27 39.06
C LEU A 7 8.71 -5.73 39.89
N PRO A 8 9.91 -6.34 39.80
CA PRO A 8 11.12 -5.81 40.43
C PRO A 8 11.35 -4.35 40.03
N LYS A 9 11.76 -3.50 41.00
CA LYS A 9 12.01 -2.06 40.77
C LYS A 9 12.95 -1.83 39.57
N GLN A 10 14.04 -2.60 39.51
CA GLN A 10 15.04 -2.56 38.44
C GLN A 10 14.45 -2.83 37.04
N LEU A 11 13.49 -3.76 36.94
CA LEU A 11 12.84 -4.08 35.68
C LEU A 11 11.88 -2.96 35.24
N THR A 12 11.20 -2.35 36.20
CA THR A 12 10.30 -1.22 35.97
C THR A 12 11.07 0.00 35.48
N GLU A 13 12.22 0.29 36.10
CA GLU A 13 13.13 1.37 35.69
C GLU A 13 13.68 1.14 34.27
N LYS A 14 14.10 -0.08 33.95
CA LYS A 14 14.59 -0.41 32.61
C LYS A 14 13.51 -0.28 31.54
N GLN A 15 12.27 -0.70 31.84
CA GLN A 15 11.13 -0.55 30.93
C GLN A 15 10.79 0.92 30.70
N GLU A 16 10.83 1.74 31.75
CA GLU A 16 10.57 3.17 31.65
C GLU A 16 11.68 3.88 30.86
N LEU A 17 12.95 3.52 31.07
CA LEU A 17 14.06 4.06 30.29
C LEU A 17 13.89 3.77 28.79
N GLN A 18 13.53 2.52 28.44
CA GLN A 18 13.26 2.14 27.04
C GLN A 18 12.08 2.91 26.45
N ARG A 19 11.04 3.14 27.26
CA ARG A 19 9.88 3.94 26.86
C ARG A 19 10.30 5.38 26.55
N GLN A 20 11.08 6.00 27.43
CA GLN A 20 11.59 7.37 27.24
C GLN A 20 12.51 7.49 26.03
N GLN A 21 13.38 6.50 25.80
CA GLN A 21 14.23 6.46 24.60
C GLN A 21 13.41 6.44 23.32
N SER A 22 12.38 5.58 23.26
CA SER A 22 11.49 5.48 22.10
C SER A 22 10.73 6.80 21.88
N ILE A 23 10.24 7.42 22.96
CA ILE A 23 9.55 8.71 22.92
C ILE A 23 10.46 9.81 22.35
N ASN A 24 11.66 9.97 22.90
CA ASN A 24 12.59 11.01 22.48
C ASN A 24 13.01 10.86 21.02
N GLN A 25 13.18 9.62 20.56
CA GLN A 25 13.52 9.35 19.16
C GLN A 25 12.37 9.71 18.21
N VAL A 26 11.12 9.41 18.59
CA VAL A 26 9.94 9.80 17.80
C VAL A 26 9.78 11.32 17.77
N LEU A 27 10.01 12.01 18.88
CA LEU A 27 9.94 13.49 18.95
C LEU A 27 10.92 14.16 17.99
N ARG A 28 12.18 13.73 18.00
CA ARG A 28 13.19 14.25 17.05
C ARG A 28 12.79 14.03 15.60
N ALA A 29 12.29 12.83 15.28
CA ALA A 29 11.84 12.55 13.92
C ALA A 29 10.62 13.39 13.49
N ILE A 30 9.70 13.73 14.41
CA ILE A 30 8.60 14.65 14.10
C ILE A 30 9.15 16.03 13.73
N GLU A 31 10.12 16.54 14.49
CA GLU A 31 10.76 17.83 14.22
C GLU A 31 11.50 17.84 12.89
N GLU A 32 12.28 16.79 12.59
CA GLU A 32 13.02 16.66 11.32
C GLU A 32 12.08 16.55 10.12
N VAL A 33 11.05 15.71 10.19
CA VAL A 33 10.04 15.58 9.11
C VAL A 33 9.35 16.91 8.86
N LYS A 34 9.06 17.67 9.92
CA LYS A 34 8.44 18.99 9.83
C LYS A 34 9.41 20.03 9.25
N ALA A 35 10.69 19.99 9.64
CA ALA A 35 11.73 20.89 9.12
C ALA A 35 11.95 20.70 7.62
N GLU A 36 11.81 19.47 7.12
CA GLU A 36 11.86 19.17 5.69
C GLU A 36 10.57 19.52 4.92
N GLY A 37 9.53 20.01 5.61
CA GLY A 37 8.25 20.35 4.99
C GLY A 37 7.44 19.12 4.55
N ARG A 38 7.80 17.92 5.00
CA ARG A 38 7.08 16.69 4.70
C ARG A 38 5.92 16.49 5.68
N SER A 39 4.85 15.83 5.22
CA SER A 39 3.75 15.43 6.11
C SER A 39 4.21 14.34 7.08
N VAL A 40 3.96 14.52 8.37
CA VAL A 40 4.27 13.51 9.39
C VAL A 40 3.33 12.31 9.23
N THR A 41 3.90 11.19 8.79
CA THR A 41 3.22 9.90 8.61
C THR A 41 4.01 8.79 9.30
N ILE A 42 3.37 7.65 9.61
CA ILE A 42 4.09 6.50 10.22
C ILE A 42 5.23 6.05 9.30
N THR A 43 5.02 6.07 7.97
CA THR A 43 6.08 5.70 7.02
C THR A 43 7.29 6.62 7.14
N ALA A 44 7.08 7.94 7.13
CA ALA A 44 8.16 8.90 7.30
C ALA A 44 8.85 8.72 8.65
N LEU A 45 8.10 8.58 9.75
CA LEU A 45 8.69 8.38 11.07
C LEU A 45 9.50 7.07 11.16
N VAL A 46 9.06 6.00 10.50
CA VAL A 46 9.83 4.74 10.41
C VAL A 46 11.13 4.94 9.63
N GLU A 47 11.10 5.69 8.53
CA GLU A 47 12.29 5.99 7.72
C GLU A 47 13.33 6.80 8.51
N PHE A 48 12.90 7.80 9.28
CA PHE A 48 13.79 8.63 10.08
C PHE A 48 14.29 7.95 11.35
N THR A 49 13.40 7.28 12.08
CA THR A 49 13.78 6.69 13.37
C THR A 49 14.42 5.31 13.23
N GLY A 50 14.19 4.60 12.12
CA GLY A 50 14.51 3.17 11.98
C GLY A 50 13.70 2.26 12.93
N LEU A 51 12.73 2.81 13.67
CA LEU A 51 11.90 2.02 14.58
C LEU A 51 10.91 1.17 13.80
N SER A 52 10.66 -0.04 14.30
CA SER A 52 9.61 -0.90 13.73
C SER A 52 8.25 -0.21 13.81
N ARG A 53 7.42 -0.44 12.78
CA ARG A 53 6.01 -0.03 12.77
C ARG A 53 5.25 -0.45 14.04
N SER A 54 5.61 -1.58 14.65
CA SER A 54 4.96 -2.05 15.89
C SER A 54 5.22 -1.13 17.10
N VAL A 55 6.31 -0.37 17.10
CA VAL A 55 6.61 0.63 18.14
C VAL A 55 5.58 1.76 18.10
N PHE A 56 5.17 2.19 16.90
CA PHE A 56 4.15 3.21 16.68
C PHE A 56 2.72 2.74 17.02
N SER A 57 2.50 1.43 17.13
CA SER A 57 1.24 0.87 17.63
C SER A 57 1.14 0.86 19.16
N LYS A 58 2.24 1.12 19.90
CA LYS A 58 2.22 1.13 21.37
C LYS A 58 1.44 2.34 21.90
N GLY A 59 0.68 2.11 22.98
CA GLY A 59 -0.21 3.12 23.57
C GLY A 59 0.49 4.46 23.84
N HIS A 60 1.65 4.44 24.50
CA HIS A 60 2.39 5.65 24.84
C HIS A 60 2.92 6.44 23.63
N ILE A 61 3.23 5.78 22.50
CA ILE A 61 3.64 6.48 21.27
C ILE A 61 2.40 7.03 20.54
N ARG A 62 1.30 6.28 20.54
CA ARG A 62 0.05 6.71 19.91
C ARG A 62 -0.57 7.90 20.64
N GLU A 63 -0.53 7.91 21.97
CA GLU A 63 -0.92 9.06 22.81
C GLU A 63 -0.07 10.28 22.46
N LEU A 64 1.27 10.12 22.42
CA LEU A 64 2.18 11.19 22.00
C LEU A 64 1.83 11.75 20.61
N LEU A 65 1.59 10.89 19.61
CA LEU A 65 1.23 11.36 18.27
C LEU A 65 -0.11 12.13 18.27
N VAL A 66 -1.07 11.73 19.10
CA VAL A 66 -2.35 12.44 19.25
C VAL A 66 -2.13 13.82 19.89
N ASP A 67 -1.30 13.91 20.94
CA ASP A 67 -1.00 15.17 21.62
C ASP A 67 -0.34 16.20 20.69
N TYR A 68 0.43 15.71 19.71
CA TYR A 68 1.06 16.55 18.68
C TYR A 68 0.15 16.84 17.47
N GLY A 69 -1.15 16.49 17.54
CA GLY A 69 -2.12 16.79 16.50
C GLY A 69 -2.16 15.78 15.34
N TYR A 70 -1.47 14.64 15.47
CA TYR A 70 -1.43 13.60 14.45
C TYR A 70 -2.48 12.49 14.69
N SER A 71 -3.64 12.88 15.23
CA SER A 71 -4.77 12.01 15.53
C SER A 71 -5.45 11.51 14.27
N GLY A 72 -4.87 10.49 13.63
CA GLY A 72 -5.39 9.98 12.36
C GLY A 72 -4.35 9.29 11.50
N ILE A 73 -3.07 9.30 11.88
CA ILE A 73 -2.07 8.48 11.22
C ILE A 73 -2.40 7.01 11.53
N LYS A 74 -3.19 6.40 10.64
CA LYS A 74 -3.50 4.99 10.72
C LYS A 74 -2.19 4.25 10.49
N THR A 75 -1.66 3.61 11.53
CA THR A 75 -0.83 2.43 11.35
C THR A 75 -1.70 1.47 10.54
N GLN A 76 -1.49 1.39 9.23
CA GLN A 76 -2.17 0.40 8.41
C GLN A 76 -1.66 -0.98 8.83
N GLU A 77 -2.11 -1.47 9.98
CA GLU A 77 -2.31 -2.89 10.15
C GLU A 77 -3.36 -3.23 9.09
N GLN A 78 -2.87 -3.82 8.00
CA GLN A 78 -3.69 -4.32 6.93
C GLN A 78 -4.72 -5.26 7.54
N LYS A 79 -5.95 -4.79 7.75
CA LYS A 79 -7.12 -5.64 7.92
C LYS A 79 -7.21 -6.51 6.67
N ARG A 80 -6.67 -7.72 6.76
CA ARG A 80 -6.59 -8.72 5.68
C ARG A 80 -7.98 -9.23 5.25
N SER A 81 -9.04 -8.90 5.99
CA SER A 81 -10.39 -9.40 5.73
C SER A 81 -11.10 -8.70 4.55
N THR A 82 -10.93 -7.38 4.33
CA THR A 82 -11.65 -6.65 3.27
C THR A 82 -10.89 -6.52 1.94
N LYS A 83 -9.61 -6.93 1.87
CA LYS A 83 -8.83 -6.91 0.62
C LYS A 83 -9.12 -8.12 -0.27
N LYS A 84 -9.37 -9.31 0.30
CA LYS A 84 -9.60 -10.54 -0.48
C LYS A 84 -10.84 -10.45 -1.36
N GLU A 85 -11.93 -9.91 -0.82
CA GLU A 85 -13.21 -9.80 -1.53
C GLU A 85 -13.11 -8.79 -2.68
N LYS A 86 -12.56 -7.58 -2.42
CA LYS A 86 -12.32 -6.58 -3.47
C LYS A 86 -11.31 -7.03 -4.54
N LEU A 87 -10.34 -7.87 -4.19
CA LEU A 87 -9.39 -8.44 -5.15
C LEU A 87 -10.02 -9.53 -6.01
N ALA A 88 -10.96 -10.31 -5.46
CA ALA A 88 -11.72 -11.30 -6.22
C ALA A 88 -12.64 -10.62 -7.24
N ASP A 89 -13.35 -9.56 -6.86
CA ASP A 89 -14.21 -8.80 -7.77
C ASP A 89 -13.41 -8.13 -8.91
N VAL A 90 -12.21 -7.62 -8.60
CA VAL A 90 -11.33 -7.03 -9.63
C VAL A 90 -10.72 -8.12 -10.52
N ALA A 91 -10.48 -9.32 -10.00
CA ALA A 91 -9.98 -10.44 -10.80
C ALA A 91 -11.03 -10.93 -11.80
N THR A 92 -12.28 -11.09 -11.36
CA THR A 92 -13.38 -11.53 -12.23
C THR A 92 -13.67 -10.52 -13.34
N ASP A 93 -13.66 -9.22 -13.03
CA ASP A 93 -13.85 -8.16 -14.02
C ASP A 93 -12.73 -8.13 -15.07
N LYS A 94 -11.47 -8.30 -14.62
CA LYS A 94 -10.31 -8.40 -15.53
C LYS A 94 -10.35 -9.65 -16.40
N ASP A 95 -10.74 -10.80 -15.86
CA ASP A 95 -10.86 -12.05 -16.62
C ASP A 95 -11.94 -11.93 -17.69
N ARG A 96 -13.07 -11.31 -17.36
CA ARG A 96 -14.12 -10.99 -18.35
C ARG A 96 -13.57 -10.08 -19.45
N LYS A 97 -12.79 -9.06 -19.10
CA LYS A 97 -12.21 -8.16 -20.08
C LYS A 97 -11.21 -8.85 -21.00
N ILE A 98 -10.40 -9.77 -20.46
CA ILE A 98 -9.48 -10.59 -21.23
C ILE A 98 -10.24 -11.45 -22.25
N GLN A 99 -11.36 -12.07 -21.85
CA GLN A 99 -12.18 -12.85 -22.77
C GLN A 99 -12.79 -11.99 -23.88
N GLU A 100 -13.39 -10.84 -23.56
CA GLU A 100 -13.93 -9.90 -24.55
C GLU A 100 -12.85 -9.48 -25.57
N LEU A 101 -11.64 -9.16 -25.09
CA LEU A 101 -10.53 -8.77 -25.96
C LEU A 101 -10.05 -9.92 -26.84
N ARG A 102 -9.97 -11.15 -26.33
CA ARG A 102 -9.59 -12.33 -27.12
C ARG A 102 -10.58 -12.58 -28.25
N THR A 103 -11.88 -12.57 -27.96
CA THR A 103 -12.93 -12.72 -28.99
C THR A 103 -12.85 -11.62 -30.04
N ARG A 104 -12.57 -10.38 -29.62
CA ARG A 104 -12.41 -9.26 -30.55
C ARG A 104 -11.18 -9.40 -31.45
N VAL A 105 -10.05 -9.86 -30.91
CA VAL A 105 -8.84 -10.12 -31.69
C VAL A 105 -9.11 -11.21 -32.72
N GLU A 106 -9.69 -12.34 -32.32
CA GLU A 106 -10.05 -13.41 -33.26
C GLU A 106 -10.99 -12.93 -34.37
N GLY A 107 -11.96 -12.07 -34.05
CA GLY A 107 -12.84 -11.47 -35.05
C GLY A 107 -12.09 -10.58 -36.06
N LEU A 108 -11.21 -9.71 -35.56
CA LEU A 108 -10.40 -8.82 -36.39
C LEU A 108 -9.39 -9.59 -37.26
N GLU A 109 -8.83 -10.68 -36.76
CA GLU A 109 -7.92 -11.54 -37.51
C GLU A 109 -8.63 -12.18 -38.70
N ARG A 110 -9.84 -12.73 -38.49
CA ARG A 110 -10.67 -13.28 -39.57
C ARG A 110 -11.03 -12.23 -40.62
N GLU A 111 -11.38 -11.02 -40.18
CA GLU A 111 -11.69 -9.92 -41.09
C GLU A 111 -10.47 -9.52 -41.92
N CYS A 112 -9.29 -9.42 -41.29
CA CYS A 112 -8.05 -9.13 -41.99
C CYS A 112 -7.70 -10.21 -43.02
N GLU A 113 -7.90 -11.49 -42.70
CA GLU A 113 -7.67 -12.59 -43.64
C GLU A 113 -8.60 -12.52 -44.85
N LEU A 114 -9.88 -12.23 -44.62
CA LEU A 114 -10.88 -12.07 -45.67
C LEU A 114 -10.57 -10.87 -46.58
N LEU A 115 -10.15 -9.74 -45.99
CA LEU A 115 -9.72 -8.56 -46.74
C LEU A 115 -8.46 -8.83 -47.56
N ARG A 116 -7.46 -9.52 -46.99
CA ARG A 116 -6.25 -9.94 -47.73
C ARG A 116 -6.61 -10.81 -48.94
N GLY A 117 -7.53 -11.77 -48.78
CA GLY A 117 -8.02 -12.59 -49.89
C GLY A 117 -8.70 -11.77 -51.00
N LYS A 118 -9.55 -10.80 -50.63
CA LYS A 118 -10.19 -9.89 -51.58
C LYS A 118 -9.17 -9.04 -52.35
N VAL A 119 -8.19 -8.46 -51.64
CA VAL A 119 -7.11 -7.68 -52.24
C VAL A 119 -6.34 -8.54 -53.24
N PHE A 120 -5.96 -9.76 -52.85
CA PHE A 120 -5.26 -10.69 -53.75
C PHE A 120 -6.02 -10.94 -55.06
N LEU A 121 -7.33 -11.19 -54.98
CA LEU A 121 -8.16 -11.40 -56.17
C LEU A 121 -8.25 -10.15 -57.06
N LEU A 122 -8.33 -8.96 -56.47
CA LEU A 122 -8.34 -7.70 -57.21
C LEU A 122 -7.01 -7.47 -57.92
N THR A 123 -5.88 -7.66 -57.22
CA THR A 123 -4.54 -7.55 -57.81
C THR A 123 -4.35 -8.52 -58.97
N GLN A 124 -4.82 -9.77 -58.83
CA GLN A 124 -4.74 -10.76 -59.92
C GLN A 124 -5.62 -10.42 -61.13
N ARG A 125 -6.72 -9.68 -60.94
CA ARG A 125 -7.56 -9.19 -62.04
C ARG A 125 -6.92 -8.02 -62.77
N GLU A 126 -6.26 -7.12 -62.05
CA GLU A 126 -5.51 -6.00 -62.63
C GLU A 126 -4.30 -6.49 -63.44
N ILE A 127 -3.56 -7.49 -62.94
CA ILE A 127 -2.40 -8.07 -63.67
C ILE A 127 -2.81 -8.80 -64.96
N ARG A 128 -4.05 -9.29 -65.04
CA ARG A 128 -4.56 -10.06 -66.20
C ARG A 128 -5.23 -9.20 -67.27
N LYS A 129 -5.38 -7.88 -67.04
CA LYS A 129 -5.84 -6.91 -68.04
C LYS A 129 -4.65 -6.30 -68.77
#